data_AF-A0A535J307-F1
#
_entry.id   AF-A0A535J307-F1
#
_cell.length_a   1.000
_cell.length_b   1.000
_cell.length_c   1.000
_cell.angle_alpha   90.00
_cell.angle_beta   90.00
_cell.angle_gamma   90.00
#
_symmetry.space_group_name_H-M   'P 1'
#
loop_
_entity.id
_entity.type
_entity.pdbx_description
1 polymer ?
#
loop_
_entity_poly.entity_id
_entity_poly.type
_entity_poly.pdbx_seq_one_letter_code
_entity_poly.pdbx_strand_id
1 'polypeptide(L)'
;MDHRIQKRSKRSRWSRRRENLRFFIRSIPWRLLILLPVLILVAIPTFYFGTHSGQRVLPAVTNFFYNLTGPPPAATPTPLPPFPSTLPQMGSLLYTVQAGDSCDEILAVQMRMSDASTIFTDVKPNTIQALNATIGHDCHALQPGIVVALSPQYPLIAIGGQVLKVAATTPQQVLPTPLINVSHQQQLGADCSGSCLLTVRIAPGAQIHLTVQTTLPVRVGSWVWAQAQLARKSIKGFDTYPYANPLASLNGMSLRACDLQVDNTHDDHSLSCDQLMPNTIDDDRGAWLFGVTGASSLDHWKYPLHMAAGTRVLLWLTSNANGDLRFNHGNPIFRYDDTTHVYVRV
;
A
#
# COMPACT_ATOMS: atom_id res chain seq x y z
N MET A 1 69.78 1.99 -55.68
CA MET A 1 69.35 1.40 -56.96
C MET A 1 68.05 0.63 -56.67
N ASP A 2 66.88 0.89 -57.23
CA ASP A 2 66.54 1.47 -58.53
C ASP A 2 65.11 2.05 -58.49
N HIS A 3 64.98 3.37 -58.61
CA HIS A 3 63.73 4.13 -58.42
C HIS A 3 62.81 4.13 -59.66
N ARG A 4 63.05 3.24 -60.65
CA ARG A 4 62.41 3.29 -61.98
C ARG A 4 61.19 2.38 -62.20
N ILE A 5 60.85 1.48 -61.27
CA ILE A 5 59.75 0.51 -61.49
C ILE A 5 58.37 1.02 -61.03
N GLN A 6 58.30 2.05 -60.17
CA GLN A 6 57.01 2.47 -59.57
C GLN A 6 56.23 3.55 -60.37
N LYS A 7 56.79 4.10 -61.45
CA LYS A 7 56.15 5.19 -62.23
C LYS A 7 55.26 4.74 -63.40
N ARG A 8 55.24 3.44 -63.77
CA ARG A 8 54.43 2.96 -64.91
C ARG A 8 53.01 2.48 -64.56
N SER A 9 52.70 2.09 -63.31
CA SER A 9 51.35 1.55 -62.97
C SER A 9 50.33 2.60 -62.51
N LYS A 10 50.75 3.80 -62.08
CA LYS A 10 49.82 4.88 -61.68
C LYS A 10 49.19 5.62 -62.86
N ARG A 11 49.80 5.61 -64.05
CA ARG A 11 49.25 6.30 -65.24
C ARG A 11 48.08 5.55 -65.91
N SER A 12 48.04 4.21 -65.87
CA SER A 12 46.93 3.46 -66.49
C SER A 12 45.65 3.42 -65.64
N ARG A 13 45.77 3.61 -64.32
CA ARG A 13 44.60 3.64 -63.40
C ARG A 13 43.83 4.96 -63.43
N TRP A 14 44.46 6.05 -63.86
CA TRP A 14 43.84 7.38 -63.98
C TRP A 14 43.10 7.61 -65.30
N SER A 15 43.47 6.94 -66.39
CA SER A 15 42.73 7.06 -67.67
C SER A 15 41.34 6.41 -67.58
N ARG A 16 41.23 5.22 -66.96
CA ARG A 16 39.94 4.51 -66.80
C ARG A 16 38.94 5.22 -65.87
N ARG A 17 39.37 5.99 -64.87
CA ARG A 17 38.44 6.76 -64.00
C ARG A 17 37.87 8.01 -64.67
N ARG A 18 38.63 8.67 -65.57
CA ARG A 18 38.15 9.84 -66.32
C ARG A 18 37.17 9.47 -67.43
N GLU A 19 37.28 8.28 -68.01
CA GLU A 19 36.34 7.80 -69.04
C GLU A 19 34.94 7.50 -68.45
N ASN A 20 34.87 6.87 -67.27
CA ASN A 20 33.57 6.57 -66.63
C ASN A 20 32.81 7.82 -66.15
N LEU A 21 33.52 8.90 -65.75
CA LEU A 21 32.88 10.14 -65.29
C LEU A 21 32.33 10.97 -66.46
N ARG A 22 32.97 10.91 -67.64
CA ARG A 22 32.45 11.54 -68.87
C ARG A 22 31.18 10.85 -69.38
N PHE A 23 31.06 9.54 -69.18
CA PHE A 23 29.85 8.80 -69.56
C PHE A 23 28.66 9.18 -68.66
N PHE A 24 28.88 9.25 -67.35
CA PHE A 24 27.84 9.64 -66.38
C PHE A 24 27.37 11.09 -66.53
N ILE A 25 28.27 12.03 -66.84
CA ILE A 25 27.89 13.44 -67.05
C ILE A 25 27.11 13.63 -68.36
N ARG A 26 27.38 12.81 -69.40
CA ARG A 26 26.62 12.85 -70.67
C ARG A 26 25.25 12.18 -70.60
N SER A 27 24.99 11.32 -69.63
CA SER A 27 23.69 10.66 -69.45
C SER A 27 22.68 11.48 -68.63
N ILE A 28 23.09 12.58 -67.99
CA ILE A 28 22.18 13.45 -67.27
C ILE A 28 21.51 14.38 -68.29
N PRO A 29 20.18 14.31 -68.47
CA PRO A 29 19.48 15.20 -69.38
C PRO A 29 19.73 16.64 -68.93
N TRP A 30 20.19 17.52 -69.83
CA TRP A 30 20.54 18.90 -69.47
C TRP A 30 19.38 19.66 -68.78
N ARG A 31 18.12 19.27 -69.05
CA ARG A 31 16.92 19.77 -68.38
C ARG A 31 16.91 19.52 -66.87
N LEU A 32 17.49 18.40 -66.39
CA LEU A 32 17.60 18.06 -64.97
C LEU A 32 18.66 18.92 -64.26
N LEU A 33 19.74 19.30 -64.95
CA LEU A 33 20.78 20.18 -64.40
C LEU A 33 20.27 21.63 -64.21
N ILE A 34 19.28 22.06 -64.99
CA ILE A 34 18.65 23.38 -64.84
C ILE A 34 17.54 23.36 -63.79
N LEU A 35 16.81 22.24 -63.67
CA LEU A 35 15.74 22.10 -62.67
C LEU A 35 16.28 22.11 -61.23
N LEU A 36 17.46 21.53 -61.01
CA LEU A 36 18.04 21.37 -59.67
C LEU A 36 18.32 22.69 -58.94
N PRO A 37 18.98 23.72 -59.54
CA PRO A 37 19.15 25.01 -58.89
C PRO A 37 17.82 25.75 -58.68
N VAL A 38 16.84 25.60 -59.57
CA VAL A 38 15.49 26.18 -59.38
C VAL A 38 14.78 25.53 -58.20
N LEU A 39 14.84 24.20 -58.08
CA LEU A 39 14.28 23.46 -56.95
C LEU A 39 14.92 23.86 -55.63
N ILE A 40 16.25 24.03 -55.60
CA ILE A 40 16.98 24.51 -54.41
C ILE A 40 16.58 25.96 -54.06
N LEU A 41 16.49 26.84 -55.06
CA LEU A 41 16.08 28.24 -54.89
C LEU A 41 14.63 28.41 -54.43
N VAL A 42 13.75 27.44 -54.69
CA VAL A 42 12.35 27.48 -54.22
C VAL A 42 12.20 26.75 -52.88
N ALA A 43 12.83 25.59 -52.71
CA ALA A 43 12.69 24.76 -51.51
C ALA A 43 13.32 25.40 -50.27
N ILE A 44 14.49 26.06 -50.39
CA ILE A 44 15.16 26.67 -49.23
C ILE A 44 14.34 27.85 -48.68
N PRO A 45 13.88 28.83 -49.49
CA PRO A 45 13.06 29.91 -48.97
C PRO A 45 11.72 29.43 -48.43
N THR A 46 11.05 28.49 -49.10
CA THR A 46 9.76 27.96 -48.62
C THR A 46 9.89 27.18 -47.32
N PHE A 47 10.96 26.39 -47.15
CA PHE A 47 11.25 25.70 -45.89
C PHE A 47 11.64 26.68 -44.78
N TYR A 48 12.45 27.70 -45.09
CA TYR A 48 12.83 28.73 -44.12
C TYR A 48 11.63 29.58 -43.67
N PHE A 49 10.78 30.01 -44.60
CA PHE A 49 9.55 30.74 -44.28
C PHE A 49 8.56 29.85 -43.53
N GLY A 50 8.35 28.61 -43.98
CA GLY A 50 7.45 27.65 -43.33
C GLY A 50 7.86 27.33 -41.88
N THR A 51 9.15 27.16 -41.62
CA THR A 51 9.68 26.90 -40.27
C THR A 51 9.63 28.14 -39.37
N HIS A 52 10.00 29.33 -39.86
CA HIS A 52 9.95 30.56 -39.07
C HIS A 52 8.51 31.03 -38.77
N SER A 53 7.61 30.92 -39.75
CA SER A 53 6.20 31.22 -39.55
C SER A 53 5.53 30.16 -38.67
N GLY A 54 5.83 28.88 -38.89
CA GLY A 54 5.32 27.77 -38.07
C GLY A 54 5.77 27.84 -36.61
N GLN A 55 7.04 28.19 -36.36
CA GLN A 55 7.58 28.38 -35.00
C GLN A 55 6.98 29.57 -34.25
N ARG A 56 6.40 30.56 -34.92
CA ARG A 56 5.74 31.70 -34.26
C ARG A 56 4.23 31.50 -34.10
N VAL A 57 3.59 30.82 -35.05
CA VAL A 57 2.14 30.61 -35.05
C VAL A 57 1.74 29.47 -34.11
N LEU A 58 2.45 28.34 -34.11
CA LEU A 58 2.09 27.18 -33.29
C LEU A 58 2.10 27.49 -31.78
N PRO A 59 3.13 28.16 -31.19
CA PRO A 59 3.11 28.50 -29.77
C PRO A 59 2.04 29.53 -29.41
N ALA A 60 1.72 30.45 -30.34
CA ALA A 60 0.70 31.47 -30.13
C ALA A 60 -0.70 30.84 -30.11
N VAL A 61 -0.98 29.89 -31.00
CA VAL A 61 -2.26 29.16 -31.01
C VAL A 61 -2.38 28.24 -29.80
N THR A 62 -1.33 27.52 -29.41
CA THR A 62 -1.37 26.69 -28.21
C THR A 62 -1.53 27.51 -26.94
N ASN A 63 -0.87 28.68 -26.82
CA ASN A 63 -1.06 29.59 -25.69
C ASN A 63 -2.44 30.23 -25.68
N PHE A 64 -3.03 30.51 -26.85
CA PHE A 64 -4.38 31.03 -26.95
C PHE A 64 -5.41 29.99 -26.48
N PHE A 65 -5.25 28.72 -26.88
CA PHE A 65 -6.09 27.63 -26.36
C PHE A 65 -5.86 27.41 -24.86
N TYR A 66 -4.61 27.39 -24.38
CA TYR A 66 -4.31 27.26 -22.94
C TYR A 66 -4.91 28.38 -22.08
N ASN A 67 -4.90 29.62 -22.58
CA ASN A 67 -5.50 30.76 -21.88
C ASN A 67 -7.04 30.76 -21.95
N LEU A 68 -7.64 30.16 -23.00
CA LEU A 68 -9.10 30.08 -23.16
C LEU A 68 -9.72 28.88 -22.45
N THR A 69 -9.00 27.76 -22.33
CA THR A 69 -9.55 26.54 -21.71
C THR A 69 -9.48 26.56 -20.18
N GLY A 70 -8.86 27.59 -19.59
CA GLY A 70 -8.55 27.62 -18.16
C GLY A 70 -7.63 26.45 -17.76
N PRO A 71 -7.18 26.40 -16.49
CA PRO A 71 -6.65 25.15 -15.97
C PRO A 71 -7.74 24.07 -16.13
N PRO A 72 -7.38 22.83 -16.50
CA PRO A 72 -8.35 21.74 -16.56
C PRO A 72 -9.11 21.71 -15.22
N PRO A 73 -10.44 21.51 -15.23
CA PRO A 73 -11.20 21.40 -14.00
C PRO A 73 -10.51 20.36 -13.13
N ALA A 74 -10.21 20.76 -11.88
CA ALA A 74 -9.60 19.86 -10.91
C ALA A 74 -10.41 18.56 -10.91
N ALA A 75 -9.72 17.41 -11.00
CA ALA A 75 -10.37 16.11 -11.00
C ALA A 75 -11.40 16.09 -9.88
N THR A 76 -12.65 15.76 -10.21
CA THR A 76 -13.71 15.66 -9.22
C THR A 76 -13.25 14.65 -8.17
N PRO A 77 -13.08 15.05 -6.90
CA PRO A 77 -12.55 14.16 -5.88
C PRO A 77 -13.47 12.95 -5.78
N THR A 78 -12.90 11.75 -5.84
CA THR A 78 -13.64 10.50 -5.64
C THR A 78 -14.43 10.62 -4.33
N PRO A 79 -15.76 10.37 -4.34
CA PRO A 79 -16.54 10.47 -3.13
C PRO A 79 -15.97 9.51 -2.08
N LEU A 80 -15.86 10.01 -0.84
CA LEU A 80 -15.37 9.21 0.27
C LEU A 80 -16.31 8.03 0.51
N PRO A 81 -15.79 6.85 0.89
CA PRO A 81 -16.62 5.72 1.30
C PRO A 81 -17.56 6.11 2.45
N PRO A 82 -18.79 5.59 2.47
CA PRO A 82 -19.70 5.83 3.59
C PRO A 82 -19.16 5.15 4.85
N PHE A 83 -19.18 5.81 6.00
CA PHE A 83 -18.72 5.18 7.25
C PHE A 83 -19.49 3.88 7.57
N PRO A 84 -18.83 2.90 8.19
CA PRO A 84 -19.49 1.67 8.59
C PRO A 84 -20.52 1.96 9.70
N SER A 85 -21.63 1.24 9.68
CA SER A 85 -22.67 1.33 10.71
C SER A 85 -22.25 0.66 12.03
N THR A 86 -21.28 -0.24 11.97
CA THR A 86 -20.75 -0.98 13.10
C THR A 86 -19.23 -0.97 13.08
N LEU A 87 -18.61 -1.07 14.25
CA LEU A 87 -17.16 -1.23 14.38
C LEU A 87 -16.80 -2.71 14.60
N PRO A 88 -15.58 -3.13 14.23
CA PRO A 88 -15.05 -4.45 14.60
C PRO A 88 -15.15 -4.66 16.11
N GLN A 89 -15.43 -5.91 16.52
CA GLN A 89 -15.60 -6.29 17.92
C GLN A 89 -14.59 -7.35 18.31
N MET A 90 -13.98 -7.19 19.48
CA MET A 90 -13.18 -8.25 20.07
C MET A 90 -14.11 -9.31 20.65
N GLY A 91 -13.72 -10.57 20.53
CA GLY A 91 -14.52 -11.70 21.00
C GLY A 91 -13.74 -13.00 20.95
N SER A 92 -14.37 -14.05 21.44
CA SER A 92 -13.79 -15.39 21.50
C SER A 92 -14.53 -16.37 20.60
N LEU A 93 -13.88 -17.48 20.31
CA LEU A 93 -14.42 -18.68 19.71
C LEU A 93 -14.73 -19.67 20.83
N LEU A 94 -15.84 -20.39 20.73
CA LEU A 94 -16.11 -21.48 21.66
C LEU A 94 -15.54 -22.78 21.09
N TYR A 95 -14.79 -23.50 21.92
CA TYR A 95 -14.25 -24.80 21.58
C TYR A 95 -14.64 -25.83 22.64
N THR A 96 -15.08 -27.00 22.19
CA THR A 96 -15.38 -28.11 23.10
C THR A 96 -14.18 -29.03 23.17
N VAL A 97 -13.59 -29.17 24.35
CA VAL A 97 -12.41 -29.99 24.61
C VAL A 97 -12.69 -31.44 24.22
N GLN A 98 -11.78 -32.04 23.46
CA GLN A 98 -11.83 -33.43 23.04
C GLN A 98 -10.94 -34.33 23.90
N ALA A 99 -11.12 -35.65 23.77
CA ALA A 99 -10.28 -36.61 24.46
C ALA A 99 -8.83 -36.55 23.97
N GLY A 100 -7.90 -36.26 24.88
CA GLY A 100 -6.47 -36.15 24.60
C GLY A 100 -5.97 -34.71 24.42
N ASP A 101 -6.87 -33.73 24.35
CA ASP A 101 -6.50 -32.33 24.17
C ASP A 101 -5.70 -31.78 25.36
N SER A 102 -4.70 -30.95 25.05
CA SER A 102 -4.03 -30.06 26.00
C SER A 102 -4.25 -28.59 25.61
N CYS A 103 -4.09 -27.65 26.55
CA CYS A 103 -4.18 -26.22 26.23
C CYS A 103 -3.21 -25.84 25.09
N ASP A 104 -1.97 -26.33 25.15
CA ASP A 104 -0.95 -26.04 24.14
C ASP A 104 -1.37 -26.55 22.76
N GLU A 105 -1.89 -27.77 22.67
CA GLU A 105 -2.37 -28.35 21.42
C GLU A 105 -3.60 -27.59 20.89
N ILE A 106 -4.55 -27.24 21.76
CA ILE A 106 -5.72 -26.45 21.38
C ILE A 106 -5.29 -25.10 20.81
N LEU A 107 -4.38 -24.39 21.49
CA LEU A 107 -3.91 -23.09 21.03
C LEU A 107 -3.11 -23.20 19.73
N ALA A 108 -2.20 -24.17 19.62
CA ALA A 108 -1.41 -24.38 18.43
C ALA A 108 -2.25 -24.75 17.21
N VAL A 109 -3.24 -25.64 17.37
CA VAL A 109 -4.04 -26.15 16.25
C VAL A 109 -5.23 -25.26 15.94
N GLN A 110 -6.02 -24.88 16.95
CA GLN A 110 -7.27 -24.14 16.75
C GLN A 110 -7.02 -22.64 16.62
N MET A 111 -6.08 -22.10 17.40
CA MET A 111 -5.77 -20.67 17.42
C MET A 111 -4.54 -20.30 16.60
N ARG A 112 -3.85 -21.29 16.02
CA ARG A 112 -2.65 -21.11 15.19
C ARG A 112 -1.53 -20.38 15.94
N MET A 113 -1.36 -20.71 17.22
CA MET A 113 -0.32 -20.17 18.08
C MET A 113 0.79 -21.21 18.24
N SER A 114 1.71 -21.23 17.28
CA SER A 114 2.82 -22.21 17.22
C SER A 114 3.77 -22.11 18.43
N ASP A 115 3.86 -20.94 19.03
CA ASP A 115 4.71 -20.63 20.18
C ASP A 115 3.97 -20.73 21.53
N ALA A 116 2.77 -21.33 21.55
CA ALA A 116 1.94 -21.47 22.75
C ALA A 116 2.69 -21.98 23.98
N SER A 117 3.42 -23.09 23.82
CA SER A 117 4.18 -23.73 24.90
C SER A 117 5.37 -22.90 25.39
N THR A 118 5.81 -21.91 24.62
CA THR A 118 6.91 -20.99 24.98
C THR A 118 6.40 -19.77 25.74
N ILE A 119 5.22 -19.30 25.36
CA ILE A 119 4.53 -18.16 25.95
C ILE A 119 3.86 -18.56 27.26
N PHE A 120 3.09 -19.65 27.24
CA PHE A 120 2.35 -20.20 28.37
C PHE A 120 3.05 -21.46 28.85
N THR A 121 3.82 -21.33 29.92
CA THR A 121 4.63 -22.44 30.43
C THR A 121 4.66 -22.46 31.96
N ASP A 122 4.72 -23.65 32.53
CA ASP A 122 4.80 -23.87 33.98
C ASP A 122 6.06 -23.27 34.61
N VAL A 123 7.12 -23.12 33.82
CA VAL A 123 8.34 -22.42 34.24
C VAL A 123 8.07 -20.94 34.53
N LYS A 124 7.01 -20.37 33.94
CA LYS A 124 6.55 -18.99 34.12
C LYS A 124 5.10 -19.01 34.65
N PRO A 125 4.87 -19.30 35.95
CA PRO A 125 3.54 -19.58 36.49
C PRO A 125 2.52 -18.44 36.26
N ASN A 126 2.97 -17.18 36.23
CA ASN A 126 2.11 -16.04 35.95
C ASN A 126 1.46 -16.10 34.55
N THR A 127 2.13 -16.73 33.58
CA THR A 127 1.65 -16.84 32.19
C THR A 127 0.51 -17.85 32.08
N ILE A 128 0.68 -19.03 32.69
CA ILE A 128 -0.36 -20.07 32.77
C ILE A 128 -1.55 -19.58 33.61
N GLN A 129 -1.30 -18.90 34.73
CA GLN A 129 -2.38 -18.32 35.52
C GLN A 129 -3.21 -17.30 34.70
N ALA A 130 -2.53 -16.47 33.89
CA ALA A 130 -3.19 -15.53 32.99
C ALA A 130 -3.96 -16.23 31.86
N LEU A 131 -3.45 -17.36 31.36
CA LEU A 131 -4.15 -18.18 30.37
C LEU A 131 -5.41 -18.82 30.98
N ASN A 132 -5.28 -19.46 32.14
CA ASN A 132 -6.38 -20.07 32.88
C ASN A 132 -7.51 -19.08 33.14
N ALA A 133 -7.16 -17.84 33.53
CA ALA A 133 -8.13 -16.77 33.75
C ALA A 133 -8.87 -16.34 32.47
N THR A 134 -8.21 -16.39 31.31
CA THR A 134 -8.81 -16.02 30.01
C THR A 134 -9.66 -17.15 29.42
N ILE A 135 -9.20 -18.40 29.57
CA ILE A 135 -9.93 -19.60 29.13
C ILE A 135 -11.11 -19.91 30.08
N GLY A 136 -11.00 -19.51 31.35
CA GLY A 136 -11.99 -19.79 32.40
C GLY A 136 -11.82 -21.15 33.06
N HIS A 137 -10.78 -21.91 32.71
CA HIS A 137 -10.51 -23.25 33.20
C HIS A 137 -9.02 -23.45 33.47
N ASP A 138 -8.69 -24.40 34.35
CA ASP A 138 -7.30 -24.79 34.58
C ASP A 138 -6.79 -25.66 33.43
N CYS A 139 -5.74 -25.18 32.75
CA CYS A 139 -5.11 -25.87 31.64
C CYS A 139 -4.57 -27.27 31.98
N HIS A 140 -4.24 -27.54 33.25
CA HIS A 140 -3.78 -28.87 33.68
C HIS A 140 -4.92 -29.85 33.95
N ALA A 141 -6.16 -29.37 34.06
CA ALA A 141 -7.32 -30.15 34.45
C ALA A 141 -8.43 -30.12 33.39
N LEU A 142 -8.07 -29.90 32.12
CA LEU A 142 -9.03 -29.95 31.02
C LEU A 142 -9.64 -31.36 30.91
N GLN A 143 -10.97 -31.42 30.85
CA GLN A 143 -11.72 -32.64 30.66
C GLN A 143 -12.50 -32.59 29.34
N PRO A 144 -12.64 -33.73 28.64
CA PRO A 144 -13.45 -33.80 27.43
C PRO A 144 -14.89 -33.35 27.69
N GLY A 145 -15.45 -32.57 26.78
CA GLY A 145 -16.80 -32.02 26.87
C GLY A 145 -16.92 -30.66 27.55
N ILE A 146 -15.86 -30.16 28.20
CA ILE A 146 -15.82 -28.77 28.69
C ILE A 146 -15.77 -27.82 27.50
N VAL A 147 -16.51 -26.70 27.58
CA VAL A 147 -16.45 -25.63 26.59
C VAL A 147 -15.54 -24.52 27.09
N VAL A 148 -14.52 -24.20 26.30
CA VAL A 148 -13.55 -23.14 26.58
C VAL A 148 -13.70 -21.98 25.60
N ALA A 149 -13.43 -20.76 26.08
CA ALA A 149 -13.40 -19.56 25.25
C ALA A 149 -11.97 -19.30 24.75
N LEU A 150 -11.78 -19.43 23.44
CA LEU A 150 -10.49 -19.19 22.77
C LEU A 150 -10.47 -17.78 22.17
N SER A 151 -9.57 -16.94 22.66
CA SER A 151 -9.44 -15.57 22.15
C SER A 151 -8.41 -15.52 21.02
N PRO A 152 -8.64 -14.80 19.91
CA PRO A 152 -7.63 -14.57 18.89
C PRO A 152 -6.40 -13.86 19.45
N GLN A 153 -5.23 -14.32 19.05
CA GLN A 153 -3.95 -13.76 19.48
C GLN A 153 -3.37 -12.81 18.47
N TYR A 154 -2.63 -11.84 19.01
CA TYR A 154 -1.98 -10.78 18.25
C TYR A 154 -2.89 -10.18 17.15
N PRO A 155 -4.18 -9.94 17.45
CA PRO A 155 -5.12 -9.72 16.38
C PRO A 155 -4.89 -8.35 15.74
N LEU A 156 -4.98 -8.37 14.41
CA LEU A 156 -5.07 -7.18 13.61
C LEU A 156 -6.52 -6.72 13.51
N ILE A 157 -6.70 -5.45 13.19
CA ILE A 157 -7.99 -4.86 12.85
C ILE A 157 -7.90 -4.21 11.46
N ALA A 158 -8.90 -4.44 10.61
CA ALA A 158 -9.05 -3.72 9.35
C ALA A 158 -9.80 -2.40 9.58
N ILE A 159 -9.18 -1.29 9.20
CA ILE A 159 -9.73 0.05 9.39
C ILE A 159 -9.78 0.83 8.08
N GLY A 160 -10.88 1.58 7.92
CA GLY A 160 -11.05 2.60 6.89
C GLY A 160 -11.56 3.87 7.55
N GLY A 161 -11.01 5.03 7.19
CA GLY A 161 -11.47 6.26 7.81
C GLY A 161 -10.85 7.54 7.26
N GLN A 162 -11.41 8.67 7.70
CA GLN A 162 -10.97 10.00 7.29
C GLN A 162 -9.98 10.60 8.27
N VAL A 163 -8.86 11.10 7.78
CA VAL A 163 -7.85 11.80 8.59
C VAL A 163 -8.39 13.16 9.04
N LEU A 164 -8.47 13.36 10.35
CA LEU A 164 -8.88 14.62 10.99
C LEU A 164 -7.69 15.49 11.38
N LYS A 165 -6.57 14.87 11.75
CA LYS A 165 -5.36 15.57 12.20
C LYS A 165 -4.12 14.73 11.86
N VAL A 166 -3.04 15.40 11.48
CA VAL A 166 -1.73 14.80 11.28
C VAL A 166 -0.75 15.43 12.25
N ALA A 167 -0.15 14.64 13.13
CA ALA A 167 0.98 15.04 13.96
C ALA A 167 2.23 14.31 13.45
N ALA A 168 2.98 14.97 12.56
CA ALA A 168 4.27 14.46 12.09
C ALA A 168 5.29 14.55 13.21
N THR A 169 6.12 13.52 13.37
CA THR A 169 7.23 13.54 14.34
C THR A 169 8.37 14.47 13.93
N THR A 170 8.42 14.86 12.65
CA THR A 170 9.34 15.86 12.12
C THR A 170 8.63 17.18 11.84
N PRO A 171 9.08 18.32 12.39
CA PRO A 171 8.46 19.61 12.10
C PRO A 171 8.86 20.08 10.70
N GLN A 172 7.96 19.96 9.71
CA GLN A 172 8.03 20.81 8.52
C GLN A 172 7.40 22.17 8.85
N GLN A 173 8.12 22.98 9.62
CA GLN A 173 7.78 24.38 9.79
C GLN A 173 8.66 25.19 8.85
N VAL A 174 8.19 25.38 7.61
CA VAL A 174 8.77 26.40 6.73
C VAL A 174 8.37 27.75 7.34
N LEU A 175 9.30 28.42 8.01
CA LEU A 175 9.06 29.78 8.49
C LEU A 175 8.87 30.69 7.26
N PRO A 176 7.72 31.37 7.09
CA PRO A 176 7.58 32.31 6.00
C PRO A 176 8.56 33.45 6.22
N THR A 177 9.64 33.49 5.44
CA THR A 177 10.51 34.66 5.37
C THR A 177 9.84 35.69 4.45
N PRO A 178 9.78 36.97 4.84
CA PRO A 178 8.96 37.99 4.19
C PRO A 178 9.37 38.37 2.76
N LEU A 179 10.39 37.72 2.18
CA LEU A 179 10.99 38.10 0.89
C LEU A 179 10.84 37.03 -0.21
N ILE A 180 10.26 35.88 0.09
CA ILE A 180 9.98 34.85 -0.91
C ILE A 180 8.48 34.59 -0.90
N ASN A 181 7.80 35.10 -1.91
CA ASN A 181 6.43 34.69 -2.24
C ASN A 181 6.51 33.23 -2.70
N VAL A 182 6.53 32.30 -1.76
CA VAL A 182 6.29 30.89 -2.08
C VAL A 182 4.85 30.88 -2.54
N SER A 183 4.62 30.70 -3.85
CA SER A 183 3.30 30.36 -4.37
C SER A 183 2.74 29.30 -3.44
N HIS A 184 1.50 29.41 -2.96
CA HIS A 184 0.84 28.36 -2.17
C HIS A 184 1.02 27.02 -2.89
N GLN A 185 2.12 26.32 -2.62
CA GLN A 185 2.33 24.97 -3.09
C GLN A 185 1.19 24.23 -2.43
N GLN A 186 0.24 23.75 -3.24
CA GLN A 186 -0.81 22.83 -2.82
C GLN A 186 -0.20 21.95 -1.76
N GLN A 187 -0.62 22.10 -0.48
CA GLN A 187 0.03 21.50 0.68
C GLN A 187 0.44 20.07 0.30
N LEU A 188 1.72 19.89 -0.07
CA LEU A 188 2.29 18.57 -0.24
C LEU A 188 2.09 17.99 1.16
N GLY A 189 1.32 16.91 1.26
CA GLY A 189 0.87 16.39 2.55
C GLY A 189 2.06 16.17 3.49
N ALA A 190 1.78 15.97 4.77
CA ALA A 190 2.84 15.73 5.73
C ALA A 190 3.70 14.54 5.30
N ASP A 191 5.02 14.70 5.36
CA ASP A 191 5.97 13.60 5.20
C ASP A 191 5.93 12.74 6.46
N CYS A 192 5.46 11.50 6.29
CA CYS A 192 5.29 10.52 7.36
C CYS A 192 6.31 9.38 7.26
N SER A 193 7.41 9.58 6.52
CA SER A 193 8.48 8.58 6.37
C SER A 193 9.16 8.22 7.69
N GLY A 194 9.23 9.18 8.62
CA GLY A 194 9.83 9.03 9.96
C GLY A 194 8.84 8.64 11.07
N SER A 195 7.59 8.33 10.75
CA SER A 195 6.43 8.13 11.64
C SER A 195 5.56 9.37 11.85
N CYS A 196 4.24 9.17 11.74
CA CYS A 196 3.22 10.16 12.05
C CYS A 196 2.18 9.56 13.00
N LEU A 197 1.62 10.41 13.86
CA LEU A 197 0.39 10.09 14.59
C LEU A 197 -0.79 10.75 13.89
N LEU A 198 -1.63 9.95 13.25
CA LEU A 198 -2.87 10.39 12.63
C LEU A 198 -4.02 10.30 13.62
N THR A 199 -4.91 11.28 13.63
CA THR A 199 -6.24 11.12 14.24
C THR A 199 -7.21 10.81 13.12
N VAL A 200 -7.81 9.62 13.13
CA VAL A 200 -8.66 9.12 12.04
C VAL A 200 -10.06 8.90 12.55
N ARG A 201 -11.06 9.46 11.88
CA ARG A 201 -12.48 9.16 12.12
C ARG A 201 -12.83 7.86 11.41
N ILE A 202 -13.31 6.87 12.16
CA ILE A 202 -13.64 5.54 11.62
C ILE A 202 -15.16 5.24 11.62
N ALA A 203 -15.95 6.02 12.37
CA ALA A 203 -17.41 5.99 12.33
C ALA A 203 -17.97 7.33 12.86
N PRO A 204 -19.28 7.61 12.71
CA PRO A 204 -19.90 8.77 13.35
C PRO A 204 -19.69 8.70 14.88
N GLY A 205 -18.91 9.64 15.42
CA GLY A 205 -18.60 9.70 16.86
C GLY A 205 -17.46 8.79 17.34
N ALA A 206 -16.77 8.08 16.44
CA ALA A 206 -15.61 7.25 16.78
C ALA A 206 -14.35 7.71 16.04
N GLN A 207 -13.27 7.89 16.79
CA GLN A 207 -11.96 8.24 16.27
C GLN A 207 -10.87 7.37 16.88
N ILE A 208 -9.78 7.16 16.16
CA ILE A 208 -8.60 6.43 16.63
C ILE A 208 -7.35 7.29 16.45
N HIS A 209 -6.29 6.90 17.15
CA HIS A 209 -4.95 7.41 16.94
C HIS A 209 -4.13 6.35 16.20
N LEU A 210 -3.78 6.61 14.95
CA LEU A 210 -3.07 5.66 14.11
C LEU A 210 -1.62 6.11 13.93
N THR A 211 -0.69 5.34 14.47
CA THR A 211 0.74 5.51 14.19
C THR A 211 1.05 4.87 12.85
N VAL A 212 1.48 5.68 11.88
CA VAL A 212 1.79 5.25 10.52
C VAL A 212 3.21 5.60 10.15
N GLN A 213 3.82 4.80 9.29
CA GLN A 213 5.06 5.12 8.60
C GLN A 213 4.77 4.99 7.10
N THR A 214 4.88 6.09 6.35
CA THR A 214 4.50 6.12 4.94
C THR A 214 5.25 7.17 4.14
N THR A 215 5.57 6.84 2.90
CA THR A 215 6.17 7.78 1.94
C THR A 215 5.10 8.61 1.20
N LEU A 216 3.83 8.22 1.31
CA LEU A 216 2.73 8.94 0.70
C LEU A 216 2.43 10.24 1.49
N PRO A 217 2.16 11.36 0.79
CA PRO A 217 1.81 12.60 1.45
C PRO A 217 0.41 12.49 2.10
N VAL A 218 0.35 12.54 3.43
CA VAL A 218 -0.92 12.46 4.16
C VAL A 218 -1.49 13.86 4.43
N ARG A 219 -2.77 14.08 4.11
CA ARG A 219 -3.45 15.36 4.34
C ARG A 219 -4.64 15.18 5.28
N VAL A 220 -5.01 16.26 5.96
CA VAL A 220 -6.32 16.31 6.62
C VAL A 220 -7.41 16.22 5.55
N GLY A 221 -8.37 15.34 5.76
CA GLY A 221 -9.43 15.02 4.80
C GLY A 221 -9.13 13.80 3.94
N SER A 222 -7.88 13.33 3.84
CA SER A 222 -7.54 12.08 3.14
C SER A 222 -8.26 10.89 3.77
N TRP A 223 -8.61 9.92 2.94
CA TRP A 223 -9.09 8.62 3.38
C TRP A 223 -7.92 7.65 3.52
N VAL A 224 -7.86 6.92 4.62
CA VAL A 224 -6.84 5.90 4.85
C VAL A 224 -7.47 4.52 5.00
N TRP A 225 -6.78 3.54 4.44
CA TRP A 225 -7.01 2.12 4.66
C TRP A 225 -5.79 1.54 5.34
N ALA A 226 -5.99 0.76 6.39
CA ALA A 226 -4.87 0.08 7.04
C ALA A 226 -5.33 -1.20 7.72
N GLN A 227 -4.39 -2.13 7.85
CA GLN A 227 -4.44 -3.10 8.93
C GLN A 227 -3.71 -2.49 10.12
N ALA A 228 -4.14 -2.80 11.34
CA ALA A 228 -3.46 -2.26 12.51
C ALA A 228 -3.44 -3.26 13.67
N GLN A 229 -2.37 -3.26 14.44
CA GLN A 229 -2.27 -4.10 15.62
C GLN A 229 -3.14 -3.53 16.74
N LEU A 230 -4.03 -4.37 17.28
CA LEU A 230 -4.82 -4.01 18.45
C LEU A 230 -3.95 -3.85 19.70
N ALA A 231 -4.35 -2.93 20.57
CA ALA A 231 -3.72 -2.76 21.86
C ALA A 231 -3.91 -4.02 22.72
N ARG A 232 -2.80 -4.51 23.27
CA ARG A 232 -2.77 -5.72 24.10
C ARG A 232 -3.25 -5.43 25.51
N LYS A 233 -3.84 -6.44 26.15
CA LYS A 233 -4.14 -6.38 27.58
C LYS A 233 -2.83 -6.44 28.36
N SER A 234 -2.60 -5.46 29.24
CA SER A 234 -1.45 -5.49 30.13
C SER A 234 -1.72 -6.42 31.32
N ILE A 235 -0.77 -7.32 31.60
CA ILE A 235 -0.79 -8.18 32.77
C ILE A 235 0.52 -7.95 33.53
N LYS A 236 0.41 -7.72 34.84
CA LYS A 236 1.58 -7.44 35.69
C LYS A 236 2.58 -8.59 35.62
N GLY A 237 3.82 -8.29 35.23
CA GLY A 237 4.87 -9.30 35.08
C GLY A 237 4.76 -10.14 33.81
N PHE A 238 3.93 -9.72 32.85
CA PHE A 238 3.77 -10.35 31.54
C PHE A 238 3.55 -9.27 30.46
N ASP A 239 4.63 -8.56 30.15
CA ASP A 239 4.60 -7.37 29.28
C ASP A 239 4.22 -7.68 27.82
N THR A 240 4.40 -8.93 27.37
CA THR A 240 4.15 -9.37 25.99
C THR A 240 2.88 -10.22 25.84
N TYR A 241 1.92 -10.09 26.75
CA TYR A 241 0.67 -10.86 26.73
C TYR A 241 -0.02 -10.80 25.35
N PRO A 242 -0.37 -11.95 24.73
CA PRO A 242 -0.73 -12.00 23.31
C PRO A 242 -2.13 -11.49 22.97
N TYR A 243 -3.03 -11.45 23.95
CA TYR A 243 -4.43 -11.18 23.68
C TYR A 243 -4.76 -9.68 23.78
N ALA A 244 -5.66 -9.22 22.91
CA ALA A 244 -6.22 -7.89 22.99
C ALA A 244 -7.09 -7.73 24.26
N ASN A 245 -7.30 -6.48 24.69
CA ASN A 245 -8.20 -6.22 25.81
C ASN A 245 -9.67 -6.23 25.31
N PRO A 246 -10.49 -7.24 25.65
CA PRO A 246 -11.86 -7.34 25.13
C PRO A 246 -12.77 -6.21 25.62
N LEU A 247 -12.40 -5.53 26.71
CA LEU A 247 -13.14 -4.39 27.27
C LEU A 247 -12.70 -3.03 26.69
N ALA A 248 -11.65 -3.00 25.87
CA ALA A 248 -11.15 -1.74 25.33
C ALA A 248 -12.04 -1.26 24.17
N SER A 249 -12.49 -0.01 24.26
CA SER A 249 -13.17 0.65 23.15
C SER A 249 -12.18 1.07 22.09
N LEU A 250 -12.53 0.88 20.82
CA LEU A 250 -11.75 1.43 19.70
C LEU A 250 -11.73 2.96 19.73
N ASN A 251 -12.75 3.62 20.30
CA ASN A 251 -12.77 5.07 20.34
C ASN A 251 -11.66 5.62 21.26
N GLY A 252 -10.76 6.42 20.68
CA GLY A 252 -9.57 6.94 21.33
C GLY A 252 -8.40 5.97 21.42
N MET A 253 -8.52 4.76 20.85
CA MET A 253 -7.46 3.76 20.92
C MET A 253 -6.27 4.17 20.04
N SER A 254 -5.06 3.94 20.56
CA SER A 254 -3.80 4.08 19.81
C SER A 254 -3.43 2.76 19.16
N LEU A 255 -3.29 2.75 17.84
CA LEU A 255 -3.01 1.59 17.02
C LEU A 255 -1.77 1.82 16.16
N ARG A 256 -1.02 0.76 15.88
CA ARG A 256 0.11 0.79 14.94
C ARG A 256 -0.32 0.20 13.61
N ALA A 257 -0.25 0.99 12.55
CA ALA A 257 -0.64 0.57 11.21
C ALA A 257 0.44 -0.28 10.54
N CYS A 258 -0.03 -1.21 9.71
CA CYS A 258 0.71 -1.87 8.63
C CYS A 258 -0.20 -1.91 7.39
N ASP A 259 0.38 -2.19 6.21
CA ASP A 259 -0.39 -2.27 4.95
C ASP A 259 -1.25 -1.01 4.73
N LEU A 260 -0.59 0.16 4.65
CA LEU A 260 -1.27 1.45 4.55
C LEU A 260 -1.61 1.78 3.10
N GLN A 261 -2.79 2.38 2.91
CA GLN A 261 -3.16 3.08 1.69
C GLN A 261 -3.74 4.44 2.02
N VAL A 262 -3.45 5.44 1.18
CA VAL A 262 -3.93 6.81 1.32
C VAL A 262 -4.62 7.20 0.01
N ASP A 263 -5.87 7.63 0.08
CA ASP A 263 -6.67 8.05 -1.07
C ASP A 263 -6.65 7.03 -2.23
N ASN A 264 -6.78 5.74 -1.87
CA ASN A 264 -6.72 4.56 -2.75
C ASN A 264 -5.37 4.32 -3.46
N THR A 265 -4.31 4.99 -3.01
CA THR A 265 -2.93 4.67 -3.40
C THR A 265 -2.31 3.82 -2.31
N HIS A 266 -1.93 2.59 -2.65
CA HIS A 266 -1.20 1.71 -1.74
C HIS A 266 0.24 2.20 -1.58
N ASP A 267 0.76 2.18 -0.35
CA ASP A 267 2.15 2.49 -0.10
C ASP A 267 2.97 1.21 0.05
N ASP A 268 3.65 0.84 -1.03
CA ASP A 268 4.58 -0.30 -1.05
C ASP A 268 5.78 -0.13 -0.09
N HIS A 269 5.98 1.07 0.48
CA HIS A 269 7.02 1.37 1.48
C HIS A 269 6.44 1.57 2.88
N SER A 270 5.15 1.33 3.08
CA SER A 270 4.59 1.28 4.43
C SER A 270 5.11 0.06 5.19
N LEU A 271 4.98 0.09 6.51
CA LEU A 271 5.38 -1.02 7.37
C LEU A 271 4.58 -2.29 6.99
N SER A 272 5.27 -3.39 6.71
CA SER A 272 4.64 -4.70 6.55
C SER A 272 4.16 -5.22 7.91
N CYS A 273 3.12 -6.04 7.94
CA CYS A 273 2.52 -6.45 9.21
C CYS A 273 3.43 -7.37 10.04
N ASP A 274 4.30 -8.15 9.40
CA ASP A 274 5.38 -8.92 10.02
C ASP A 274 6.46 -8.04 10.68
N GLN A 275 6.58 -6.77 10.29
CA GLN A 275 7.52 -5.85 10.94
C GLN A 275 6.96 -5.25 12.25
N LEU A 276 5.70 -5.53 12.59
CA LEU A 276 5.09 -5.06 13.82
C LEU A 276 5.63 -5.83 15.03
N MET A 277 6.14 -5.10 16.02
CA MET A 277 6.73 -5.71 17.21
C MET A 277 5.75 -5.87 18.38
N PRO A 278 5.84 -6.99 19.12
CA PRO A 278 6.55 -8.22 18.73
C PRO A 278 5.82 -8.94 17.58
N ASN A 279 6.61 -9.48 16.65
CA ASN A 279 6.16 -10.20 15.48
C ASN A 279 5.94 -11.67 15.82
N THR A 280 4.70 -12.15 15.67
CA THR A 280 4.36 -13.58 15.77
C THR A 280 3.91 -14.16 14.44
N ILE A 281 3.83 -13.32 13.39
CA ILE A 281 3.37 -13.72 12.06
C ILE A 281 4.39 -14.66 11.41
N ASP A 282 5.69 -14.48 11.68
CA ASP A 282 6.73 -15.35 11.14
C ASP A 282 6.61 -16.79 11.65
N ASP A 283 6.33 -16.93 12.96
CA ASP A 283 6.19 -18.23 13.62
C ASP A 283 4.86 -18.89 13.22
N ASP A 284 3.75 -18.14 13.29
CA ASP A 284 2.40 -18.65 13.03
C ASP A 284 2.02 -18.69 11.55
N ARG A 285 2.86 -18.10 10.69
CA ARG A 285 2.67 -17.92 9.23
C ARG A 285 1.40 -17.15 8.87
N GLY A 286 0.93 -16.28 9.75
CA GLY A 286 -0.29 -15.51 9.54
C GLY A 286 -0.77 -14.75 10.76
N ALA A 287 -1.94 -14.14 10.64
CA ALA A 287 -2.56 -13.38 11.72
C ALA A 287 -4.09 -13.47 11.66
N TRP A 288 -4.71 -13.36 12.83
CA TRP A 288 -6.15 -13.12 12.94
C TRP A 288 -6.47 -11.65 12.64
N LEU A 289 -7.49 -11.42 11.81
CA LEU A 289 -7.99 -10.09 11.45
C LEU A 289 -9.44 -9.94 11.89
N PHE A 290 -9.70 -8.96 12.75
CA PHE A 290 -11.04 -8.45 13.00
C PHE A 290 -11.41 -7.40 11.95
N GLY A 291 -12.62 -7.49 11.41
CA GLY A 291 -13.09 -6.51 10.43
C GLY A 291 -14.60 -6.45 10.32
N VAL A 292 -15.08 -5.55 9.47
CA VAL A 292 -16.48 -5.44 9.11
C VAL A 292 -16.58 -5.53 7.59
N THR A 293 -17.56 -6.26 7.07
CA THR A 293 -17.83 -6.26 5.62
C THR A 293 -18.45 -4.94 5.19
N GLY A 294 -18.19 -4.50 3.96
CA GLY A 294 -18.69 -3.24 3.43
C GLY A 294 -17.60 -2.34 2.86
N ALA A 295 -18.04 -1.38 2.04
CA ALA A 295 -17.18 -0.51 1.25
C ALA A 295 -16.17 0.31 2.05
N SER A 296 -16.42 0.58 3.33
CA SER A 296 -15.56 1.33 4.26
C SER A 296 -14.70 0.47 5.17
N SER A 297 -14.61 -0.84 4.91
CA SER A 297 -13.77 -1.76 5.68
C SER A 297 -13.28 -2.88 4.76
N LEU A 298 -13.64 -4.14 4.98
CA LEU A 298 -12.99 -5.28 4.33
C LEU A 298 -13.17 -5.36 2.80
N ASP A 299 -14.23 -4.77 2.24
CA ASP A 299 -14.47 -4.85 0.79
C ASP A 299 -13.36 -4.13 -0.01
N HIS A 300 -12.65 -3.20 0.63
CA HIS A 300 -11.48 -2.52 0.06
C HIS A 300 -10.40 -3.53 -0.38
N TRP A 301 -10.10 -4.53 0.46
CA TRP A 301 -9.12 -5.57 0.15
C TRP A 301 -9.66 -6.66 -0.79
N LYS A 302 -10.94 -6.58 -1.19
CA LYS A 302 -11.60 -7.48 -2.15
C LYS A 302 -11.48 -8.96 -1.79
N TYR A 303 -11.51 -9.28 -0.49
CA TYR A 303 -11.60 -10.67 -0.06
C TYR A 303 -12.91 -11.30 -0.57
N PRO A 304 -12.90 -12.57 -1.00
CA PRO A 304 -14.08 -13.25 -1.53
C PRO A 304 -15.06 -13.64 -0.41
N LEU A 305 -15.57 -12.65 0.32
CA LEU A 305 -16.51 -12.81 1.43
C LEU A 305 -17.93 -12.57 0.93
N HIS A 306 -18.79 -13.58 1.05
CA HIS A 306 -20.19 -13.49 0.64
C HIS A 306 -21.10 -13.23 1.84
N MET A 307 -21.05 -12.01 2.39
CA MET A 307 -21.87 -11.61 3.54
C MET A 307 -22.48 -10.23 3.35
N ALA A 308 -23.58 -9.95 4.06
CA ALA A 308 -24.18 -8.62 4.06
C ALA A 308 -23.20 -7.57 4.60
N ALA A 309 -23.24 -6.34 4.08
CA ALA A 309 -22.46 -5.22 4.59
C ALA A 309 -22.80 -4.93 6.06
N GLY A 310 -21.81 -4.54 6.86
CA GLY A 310 -21.95 -4.31 8.31
C GLY A 310 -21.78 -5.58 9.16
N THR A 311 -21.50 -6.73 8.54
CA THR A 311 -21.24 -7.98 9.26
C THR A 311 -19.85 -7.94 9.87
N ARG A 312 -19.76 -8.08 11.20
CA ARG A 312 -18.48 -8.18 11.91
C ARG A 312 -17.94 -9.60 11.75
N VAL A 313 -16.69 -9.71 11.34
CA VAL A 313 -16.04 -10.98 11.03
C VAL A 313 -14.66 -11.08 11.66
N LEU A 314 -14.27 -12.32 11.92
CA LEU A 314 -12.93 -12.73 12.27
C LEU A 314 -12.41 -13.65 11.17
N LEU A 315 -11.25 -13.33 10.62
CA LEU A 315 -10.64 -14.01 9.49
C LEU A 315 -9.22 -14.43 9.84
N TRP A 316 -8.78 -15.57 9.31
CA TRP A 316 -7.35 -15.87 9.28
C TRP A 316 -6.72 -15.37 7.98
N LEU A 317 -5.68 -14.56 8.09
CA LEU A 317 -4.82 -14.19 6.97
C LEU A 317 -3.55 -15.03 7.03
N THR A 318 -3.04 -15.42 5.87
CA THR A 318 -1.78 -16.16 5.74
C THR A 318 -0.72 -15.23 5.19
N SER A 319 0.48 -15.30 5.77
CA SER A 319 1.64 -14.58 5.29
C SER A 319 2.18 -15.23 4.00
N ASN A 320 2.51 -14.40 3.01
CA ASN A 320 3.23 -14.85 1.83
C ASN A 320 4.76 -14.84 2.08
N ALA A 321 5.56 -15.17 1.07
CA ALA A 321 7.02 -15.18 1.18
C ALA A 321 7.65 -13.79 1.46
N ASN A 322 6.87 -12.71 1.28
CA ASN A 322 7.30 -11.33 1.46
C ASN A 322 6.75 -10.72 2.77
N GLY A 323 6.05 -11.50 3.62
CA GLY A 323 5.45 -10.98 4.85
C GLY A 323 4.06 -10.38 4.69
N ASP A 324 3.53 -10.26 3.47
CA ASP A 324 2.20 -9.69 3.24
C ASP A 324 1.11 -10.68 3.65
N LEU A 325 0.13 -10.19 4.38
CA LEU A 325 -1.01 -10.97 4.81
C LEU A 325 -2.10 -10.99 3.74
N ARG A 326 -2.55 -12.19 3.37
CA ARG A 326 -3.65 -12.37 2.40
C ARG A 326 -4.66 -13.38 2.88
N PHE A 327 -5.93 -13.14 2.53
CA PHE A 327 -6.97 -14.14 2.70
C PHE A 327 -6.92 -15.17 1.56
N ASN A 328 -6.77 -16.44 1.91
CA ASN A 328 -6.76 -17.55 0.94
C ASN A 328 -8.06 -18.36 1.05
N HIS A 329 -8.49 -18.94 -0.06
CA HIS A 329 -9.62 -19.87 -0.05
C HIS A 329 -9.33 -21.05 0.89
N GLY A 330 -10.28 -21.36 1.78
CA GLY A 330 -10.12 -22.38 2.83
C GLY A 330 -9.64 -21.83 4.17
N ASN A 331 -9.19 -20.56 4.24
CA ASN A 331 -8.93 -19.93 5.54
C ASN A 331 -10.24 -19.81 6.34
N PRO A 332 -10.19 -20.05 7.66
CA PRO A 332 -11.38 -19.97 8.49
C PRO A 332 -11.95 -18.55 8.53
N ILE A 333 -13.27 -18.49 8.52
CA ILE A 333 -14.08 -17.28 8.64
C ILE A 333 -15.10 -17.49 9.74
N PHE A 334 -15.24 -16.51 10.61
CA PHE A 334 -16.25 -16.50 11.66
C PHE A 334 -17.02 -15.18 11.61
N ARG A 335 -18.31 -15.26 11.93
CA ARG A 335 -19.21 -14.12 12.09
C ARG A 335 -19.44 -13.85 13.57
N TYR A 336 -19.42 -12.59 13.97
CA TYR A 336 -19.80 -12.20 15.32
C TYR A 336 -21.30 -12.37 15.55
N ASP A 337 -21.67 -12.95 16.68
CA ASP A 337 -23.04 -13.02 17.15
C ASP A 337 -23.25 -11.96 18.25
N ASP A 338 -24.09 -10.97 17.96
CA ASP A 338 -24.41 -9.88 18.90
C ASP A 338 -25.16 -10.35 20.14
N THR A 339 -25.82 -11.52 20.11
CA THR A 339 -26.60 -12.05 21.24
C THR A 339 -25.73 -12.77 22.25
N THR A 340 -24.78 -13.56 21.77
CA THR A 340 -23.89 -14.39 22.60
C THR A 340 -22.51 -13.78 22.79
N HIS A 341 -22.19 -12.70 22.07
CA HIS A 341 -20.90 -12.02 22.06
C HIS A 341 -19.72 -12.92 21.67
N VAL A 342 -19.97 -13.98 20.90
CA VAL A 342 -18.94 -14.91 20.40
C VAL A 342 -18.89 -14.95 18.89
N TYR A 343 -17.77 -15.42 18.36
CA TYR A 343 -17.59 -15.68 16.94
C TYR A 343 -18.03 -17.11 16.59
N VAL A 344 -18.90 -17.22 15.59
CA VAL A 344 -19.46 -18.50 15.11
C VAL A 344 -18.99 -18.74 13.69
N ARG A 345 -18.60 -19.98 13.38
CA ARG A 345 -18.09 -20.35 12.06
C ARG A 345 -19.16 -20.13 10.99
N VAL A 346 -18.76 -19.55 9.86
CA VAL A 346 -19.64 -19.32 8.70
C VAL A 346 -19.69 -20.54 7.80
#